data_AF-A0A4V3WUC3-F1
#
_entry.id   AF-A0A4V3WUC3-F1
#
_cell.length_a   1.000
_cell.length_b   1.000
_cell.length_c   1.000
_cell.angle_alpha   90.00
_cell.angle_beta   90.00
_cell.angle_gamma   90.00
#
_symmetry.space_group_name_H-M   'P 1'
#
loop_
_entity.id
_entity.type
_entity.pdbx_description
1 polymer ?
#
loop_
_entity_poly.entity_id
_entity_poly.type
_entity_poly.pdbx_seq_one_letter_code
_entity_poly.pdbx_strand_id
1 'polypeptide(L)'
;MQLGTRWPYRSTERPTGLPDVVLMAVDAVETDEELVPDATGEWRWTLTWLEGRPVIELDDGTVIRYNAEDDAATITLPAAAIDDEDDW
;
A
#
# COMPACT_ATOMS: atom_id res chain seq x y z
N MET A 1 -12.96 -19.04 -1.17
CA MET A 1 -12.80 -17.59 -0.99
C MET A 1 -11.49 -17.40 -0.24
N GLN A 2 -10.40 -17.15 -0.97
CA GLN A 2 -9.07 -17.14 -0.36
C GLN A 2 -8.90 -15.82 0.38
N LEU A 3 -8.85 -15.92 1.71
CA LEU A 3 -8.68 -14.82 2.64
C LEU A 3 -7.39 -14.07 2.27
N GLY A 4 -7.49 -12.79 1.92
CA GLY A 4 -6.32 -11.93 1.80
C GLY A 4 -5.57 -11.88 3.13
N THR A 5 -4.25 -11.82 3.08
CA THR A 5 -3.44 -11.71 4.31
C THR A 5 -3.52 -10.28 4.80
N ARG A 6 -3.88 -10.06 6.07
CA ARG A 6 -3.86 -8.73 6.70
C ARG A 6 -2.77 -8.67 7.76
N TRP A 7 -2.01 -7.60 7.81
CA TRP A 7 -0.98 -7.38 8.83
C TRP A 7 -0.93 -5.90 9.24
N PRO A 8 -0.42 -5.57 10.45
CA PRO A 8 -0.36 -4.19 10.91
C PRO A 8 0.63 -3.34 10.10
N TYR A 9 0.30 -2.06 9.93
CA TYR A 9 1.19 -1.05 9.37
C TYR A 9 2.45 -0.91 10.24
N ARG A 10 3.62 -0.78 9.61
CA ARG A 10 4.95 -0.76 10.27
C ARG A 10 5.24 -2.00 11.13
N SER A 11 4.68 -3.16 10.78
CA SER A 11 4.98 -4.43 11.44
C SER A 11 6.07 -5.22 10.71
N THR A 12 6.85 -5.97 11.48
CA THR A 12 7.83 -6.95 10.96
C THR A 12 7.17 -8.27 10.54
N GLU A 13 5.89 -8.48 10.85
CA GLU A 13 5.11 -9.67 10.48
C GLU A 13 4.59 -9.61 9.03
N ARG A 14 5.50 -9.40 8.07
CA ARG A 14 5.16 -9.28 6.64
C ARG A 14 4.90 -10.66 6.01
N PRO A 15 3.98 -10.77 5.03
CA PRO A 15 3.74 -12.03 4.30
C PRO A 15 4.98 -12.51 3.57
N THR A 16 5.24 -13.81 3.60
CA THR A 16 6.32 -14.43 2.83
C THR A 16 5.90 -14.59 1.36
N GLY A 17 6.86 -14.49 0.44
CA GLY A 17 6.63 -14.67 -1.00
C GLY A 17 6.23 -13.40 -1.77
N LEU A 18 6.38 -12.22 -1.17
CA LEU A 18 6.29 -10.95 -1.89
C LEU A 18 7.60 -10.67 -2.65
N PRO A 19 7.53 -10.16 -3.89
CA PRO A 19 8.72 -9.66 -4.60
C PRO A 19 9.40 -8.52 -3.84
N ASP A 20 10.73 -8.42 -3.93
CA ASP A 20 11.53 -7.37 -3.27
C ASP A 20 11.03 -5.96 -3.62
N VAL A 21 10.66 -5.71 -4.87
CA VAL A 21 10.13 -4.39 -5.30
C VAL A 21 8.83 -4.01 -4.60
N VAL A 22 8.00 -5.00 -4.24
CA VAL A 22 6.77 -4.78 -3.47
C VAL A 22 7.12 -4.44 -2.02
N LEU A 23 8.09 -5.15 -1.44
CA LEU A 23 8.57 -4.86 -0.08
C LEU A 23 9.19 -3.47 0.01
N MET A 24 9.97 -3.06 -0.99
CA MET A 24 10.52 -1.71 -1.09
C MET A 24 9.43 -0.64 -1.20
N ALA A 25 8.37 -0.90 -1.96
CA ALA A 25 7.23 0.02 -2.04
C ALA A 25 6.46 0.13 -0.71
N VAL A 26 6.28 -0.98 0.01
CA VAL A 26 5.68 -0.96 1.36
C VAL A 26 6.56 -0.13 2.31
N ASP A 27 7.88 -0.33 2.27
CA ASP A 27 8.82 0.40 3.12
C ASP A 27 8.86 1.90 2.80
N ALA A 28 8.76 2.26 1.52
CA ALA A 28 8.65 3.65 1.07
C ALA A 28 7.39 4.31 1.65
N VAL A 29 6.22 3.68 1.55
CA VAL A 29 4.99 4.20 2.17
C VAL A 29 5.12 4.26 3.69
N GLU A 30 5.73 3.26 4.31
CA GLU A 30 5.90 3.22 5.77
C GLU A 30 6.85 4.31 6.30
N THR A 31 7.81 4.76 5.49
CA THR A 31 8.84 5.73 5.89
C THR A 31 8.51 7.16 5.46
N ASP A 32 7.78 7.33 4.36
CA ASP A 32 7.45 8.62 3.78
C ASP A 32 6.12 9.16 4.32
N GLU A 33 6.21 10.11 5.24
CA GLU A 33 5.05 10.77 5.85
C GLU A 33 4.29 11.66 4.85
N GLU A 34 4.89 12.07 3.74
CA GLU A 34 4.18 12.84 2.69
C GLU A 34 3.21 11.95 1.90
N LEU A 35 3.49 10.64 1.81
CA LEU A 35 2.60 9.68 1.15
C LEU A 35 1.39 9.34 2.01
N VAL A 36 1.56 9.33 3.33
CA VAL A 36 0.53 8.91 4.31
C VAL A 36 0.55 9.83 5.55
N PRO A 37 0.12 11.09 5.42
CA PRO A 37 0.22 12.08 6.50
C PRO A 37 -0.62 11.73 7.72
N ASP A 38 -1.72 11.01 7.53
CA ASP A 38 -2.65 10.59 8.58
C ASP A 38 -2.36 9.19 9.14
N ALA A 39 -1.18 8.63 8.85
CA ALA A 39 -0.83 7.27 9.25
C ALA A 39 -0.95 7.06 10.76
N THR A 40 -1.86 6.17 11.16
CA THR A 40 -2.02 5.76 12.55
C THR A 40 -1.43 4.37 12.79
N GLY A 41 -1.00 4.09 14.03
CA GLY A 41 -0.52 2.75 14.41
C GLY A 41 -1.59 1.66 14.38
N GLU A 42 -2.85 1.99 14.13
CA GLU A 42 -3.97 1.04 14.04
C GLU A 42 -4.23 0.55 12.61
N TRP A 43 -3.61 1.19 11.61
CA TRP A 43 -3.76 0.84 10.21
C TRP A 43 -3.21 -0.54 9.91
N ARG A 44 -3.81 -1.17 8.90
CA ARG A 44 -3.44 -2.49 8.44
C ARG A 44 -3.26 -2.49 6.93
N TRP A 45 -2.30 -3.27 6.50
CA TRP A 45 -2.16 -3.68 5.13
C TRP A 45 -3.06 -4.88 4.85
N THR A 46 -3.58 -4.94 3.63
CA THR A 46 -4.37 -6.04 3.10
C THR A 46 -3.76 -6.52 1.79
N LEU A 47 -3.24 -7.75 1.76
CA LEU A 47 -2.72 -8.41 0.56
C LEU A 47 -3.82 -9.24 -0.09
N THR A 48 -4.07 -8.95 -1.36
CA THR A 48 -4.92 -9.74 -2.25
C THR A 48 -4.11 -10.22 -3.44
N TRP A 49 -4.43 -11.39 -3.96
CA TRP A 49 -3.84 -11.91 -5.20
C TRP A 49 -4.83 -11.76 -6.34
N LEU A 50 -4.53 -10.88 -7.29
CA LEU A 50 -5.33 -10.68 -8.50
C LEU A 50 -4.59 -11.29 -9.69
N GLU A 51 -5.17 -12.34 -10.28
CA GLU A 51 -4.58 -13.06 -11.42
C GLU A 51 -3.12 -13.50 -11.18
N GLY A 52 -2.81 -13.90 -9.94
CA GLY A 52 -1.47 -14.33 -9.53
C GLY A 52 -0.51 -13.19 -9.20
N ARG A 53 -0.97 -11.93 -9.21
CA ARG A 53 -0.15 -10.76 -8.86
C ARG A 53 -0.56 -10.21 -7.48
N PRO A 54 0.40 -9.87 -6.61
CA PRO A 54 0.11 -9.27 -5.32
C PRO A 54 -0.38 -7.83 -5.50
N VAL A 55 -1.48 -7.52 -4.81
CA VAL A 55 -2.05 -6.18 -4.68
C VAL A 55 -2.20 -5.92 -3.19
N ILE A 56 -1.54 -4.89 -2.70
CA ILE A 56 -1.53 -4.52 -1.29
C ILE A 56 -2.29 -3.21 -1.14
N GLU A 57 -3.23 -3.16 -0.22
CA GLU A 57 -4.04 -1.97 0.08
C GLU A 57 -3.87 -1.59 1.54
N LEU A 58 -3.64 -0.31 1.81
CA LEU A 58 -3.63 0.29 3.15
C LEU A 58 -5.04 0.75 3.52
N ASP A 59 -5.35 0.78 4.81
CA ASP A 59 -6.68 1.21 5.29
C ASP A 59 -7.08 2.65 4.86
N ASP A 60 -6.12 3.50 4.50
CA ASP A 60 -6.34 4.85 3.95
C ASP A 60 -6.78 4.88 2.47
N GLY A 61 -6.63 3.75 1.76
CA GLY A 61 -6.89 3.64 0.33
C GLY A 61 -5.63 3.73 -0.55
N THR A 62 -4.44 3.83 0.04
CA THR A 62 -3.17 3.67 -0.68
C THR A 62 -3.04 2.24 -1.21
N VAL A 63 -2.77 2.09 -2.51
CA VAL A 63 -2.67 0.78 -3.18
C VAL A 63 -1.30 0.59 -3.82
N ILE A 64 -0.67 -0.54 -3.53
CA ILE A 64 0.59 -0.99 -4.15
C ILE A 64 0.28 -2.16 -5.09
N ARG A 65 0.65 -2.02 -6.36
CA ARG A 65 0.48 -3.06 -7.39
C ARG A 65 1.82 -3.51 -7.94
N TYR A 66 2.00 -4.82 -8.05
CA TYR A 66 3.13 -5.40 -8.75
C TYR A 66 2.87 -5.56 -10.25
N ASN A 67 3.78 -5.06 -11.06
CA ASN A 67 3.86 -5.29 -12.49
C ASN A 67 4.98 -6.32 -12.76
N ALA A 68 4.58 -7.51 -13.21
CA ALA A 68 5.50 -8.61 -13.50
C ALA A 68 6.26 -8.44 -14.83
N GLU A 69 5.79 -7.58 -15.73
CA GLU A 69 6.45 -7.35 -17.03
C GLU A 69 7.69 -6.46 -16.86
N ASP A 70 7.57 -5.43 -16.02
CA ASP A 70 8.65 -4.48 -15.72
C ASP A 70 9.41 -4.81 -14.42
N ASP A 71 9.02 -5.88 -13.72
CA ASP A 71 9.45 -6.21 -12.36
C ASP A 71 9.44 -4.99 -11.44
N ALA A 72 8.33 -4.25 -11.45
CA ALA A 72 8.19 -2.96 -10.77
C ALA A 72 6.97 -2.94 -9.86
N ALA A 73 7.03 -2.12 -8.80
CA ALA A 73 5.88 -1.83 -7.95
C ALA A 73 5.41 -0.39 -8.19
N THR A 74 4.10 -0.21 -8.32
CA THR A 74 3.48 1.11 -8.46
C THR A 74 2.67 1.42 -7.21
N ILE A 75 2.94 2.57 -6.61
CA ILE A 75 2.18 3.11 -5.47
C ILE A 75 1.14 4.07 -6.05
N THR A 76 -0.12 3.86 -5.69
CA THR A 76 -1.25 4.73 -6.03
C THR A 76 -1.82 5.28 -4.74
N LEU A 77 -1.71 6.59 -4.54
CA LEU A 77 -2.30 7.27 -3.38
C LEU A 77 -3.80 7.46 -3.61
N PRO A 78 -4.63 7.48 -2.55
CA PRO A 78 -6.00 7.95 -2.68
C PRO A 78 -5.94 9.40 -3.17
N ALA A 79 -6.92 9.80 -3.97
CA ALA A 79 -7.04 11.21 -4.35
C ALA A 79 -7.25 11.99 -3.05
N ALA A 80 -6.21 12.69 -2.57
CA ALA A 80 -6.36 13.69 -1.54
C ALA A 80 -7.50 14.58 -2.00
N ALA A 81 -8.56 14.69 -1.20
CA ALA A 81 -9.62 15.63 -1.49
C ALA A 81 -8.92 16.97 -1.71
N ILE A 82 -8.93 17.43 -2.95
CA ILE A 82 -8.49 18.78 -3.27
C ILE A 82 -9.52 19.62 -2.52
N ASP A 83 -9.13 20.10 -1.35
CA ASP A 83 -9.85 21.18 -0.72
C ASP A 83 -9.63 22.32 -1.69
N ASP A 84 -10.60 22.52 -2.59
CA ASP A 84 -10.81 23.76 -3.34
C ASP A 84 -11.11 24.85 -2.29
N GLU A 85 -10.13 25.14 -1.42
CA GLU A 85 -10.07 26.33 -0.56
C GLU A 85 -9.47 27.48 -1.38
N ASP A 86 -9.95 27.62 -2.62
CA ASP A 86 -9.80 28.80 -3.48
C ASP A 86 -11.21 29.40 -3.70
N ASP A 87 -12.01 29.48 -2.63
CA ASP A 87 -13.19 30.33 -2.57
C ASP A 87 -12.88 31.47 -1.56
N TRP A 88 -12.30 32.56 -2.08
CA TRP A 88 -12.45 34.00 -1.74
C TRP A 88 -11.17 34.85 -1.66
#